data_AF-N2A7X3-F1
#
_entry.id   AF-N2A7X3-F1
#
_cell.length_a   1.000
_cell.length_b   1.000
_cell.length_c   1.000
_cell.angle_alpha   90.00
_cell.angle_beta   90.00
_cell.angle_gamma   90.00
#
_symmetry.space_group_name_H-M   'P 1'
#
loop_
_entity.id
_entity.type
_entity.pdbx_description
1 polymer ?
#
loop_
_entity_poly.entity_id
_entity_poly.type
_entity_poly.pdbx_seq_one_letter_code
_entity_poly.pdbx_strand_id
1 'polypeptide(L)'
;MEIIEQTNRTILFDVVNPEVFNMFNIMSDVDENSRSLTDEKVDEINKALLVKNFDDFLKKFQPTIYSYFDQERGMVYELTKPAGIPDPLVKK
;
A
#
# COMPACT_ATOMS: atom_id res chain seq x y z
N MET A 1 5.23 14.27 -36.00
CA MET A 1 5.77 13.51 -34.85
C MET A 1 5.44 14.37 -33.63
N GLU A 2 4.36 14.05 -32.91
CA GLU A 2 4.09 14.75 -31.65
C GLU A 2 5.10 14.27 -30.62
N ILE A 3 5.85 15.21 -30.07
CA ILE A 3 6.81 14.96 -29.00
C ILE A 3 5.97 14.67 -27.76
N ILE A 4 6.01 13.42 -27.27
CA ILE A 4 5.40 13.08 -25.97
C ILE A 4 6.27 13.78 -24.91
N GLU A 5 5.82 14.93 -24.43
CA GLU A 5 6.49 15.60 -23.31
C GLU A 5 6.28 14.77 -22.05
N GLN A 6 7.38 14.22 -21.54
CA GLN A 6 7.42 13.51 -20.27
C GLN A 6 6.99 14.47 -19.17
N THR A 7 5.72 14.41 -18.78
CA THR A 7 5.26 15.10 -17.58
C THR A 7 5.93 14.41 -16.40
N ASN A 8 6.89 15.07 -15.78
CA ASN A 8 7.46 14.64 -14.50
C ASN A 8 6.34 14.65 -13.45
N ARG A 9 5.54 13.58 -13.41
CA ARG A 9 4.52 13.38 -12.40
C ARG A 9 5.22 12.89 -11.14
N THR A 10 5.36 13.77 -10.16
CA THR A 10 5.76 13.36 -8.81
C THR A 10 4.58 12.63 -8.18
N ILE A 11 4.71 11.32 -8.00
CA ILE A 11 3.76 10.51 -7.25
C ILE A 11 4.29 10.42 -5.82
N LEU A 12 3.53 10.96 -4.86
CA LEU A 12 3.79 10.73 -3.45
C LEU A 12 3.20 9.37 -3.09
N PHE A 13 4.05 8.40 -2.78
CA PHE A 13 3.63 7.13 -2.23
C PHE A 13 3.61 7.22 -0.71
N ASP A 14 2.50 6.79 -0.11
CA ASP A 14 2.40 6.58 1.32
C ASP A 14 1.93 5.14 1.58
N VAL A 15 2.28 4.60 2.74
CA VAL A 15 1.94 3.23 3.12
C VAL A 15 0.67 3.27 3.98
N VAL A 16 -0.47 2.99 3.33
CA VAL A 16 -1.77 2.97 4.00
C VAL A 16 -1.92 1.74 4.90
N ASN A 17 -1.54 0.56 4.40
CA ASN A 17 -1.52 -0.68 5.17
C ASN A 17 -0.45 -1.62 4.58
N PRO A 18 0.65 -1.91 5.31
CA PRO A 18 1.73 -2.76 4.81
C PRO A 18 1.34 -4.25 4.72
N GLU A 19 0.26 -4.68 5.37
CA GLU A 19 -0.19 -6.08 5.36
C GLU A 19 -1.05 -6.43 4.13
N VAL A 20 -1.36 -5.44 3.29
CA VAL A 20 -2.19 -5.60 2.10
C VAL A 20 -1.32 -5.62 0.85
N PHE A 21 -1.80 -6.35 -0.18
CA PHE A 21 -1.14 -6.48 -1.47
C PHE A 21 -0.85 -5.12 -2.09
N ASN A 22 0.42 -4.83 -2.35
CA ASN A 22 0.90 -3.51 -2.74
C ASN A 22 1.82 -3.55 -3.97
N MET A 23 2.35 -2.38 -4.37
CA MET A 23 3.22 -2.25 -5.54
C MET A 23 4.44 -3.16 -5.50
N PHE A 24 5.07 -3.36 -4.33
CA PHE A 24 6.24 -4.24 -4.24
C PHE A 24 5.87 -5.70 -4.51
N ASN A 25 4.69 -6.14 -4.08
CA ASN A 25 4.21 -7.48 -4.41
C ASN A 25 3.97 -7.64 -5.91
N ILE A 26 3.32 -6.67 -6.54
CA ILE A 26 2.97 -6.69 -7.98
C ILE A 26 4.21 -6.69 -8.88
N MET A 27 5.27 -6.01 -8.44
CA MET A 27 6.51 -5.85 -9.22
C MET A 27 7.54 -6.95 -8.93
N SER A 28 7.26 -7.88 -8.01
CA SER A 28 8.24 -8.88 -7.54
C SER A 28 8.73 -9.88 -8.61
N ASP A 29 7.96 -10.03 -9.69
CA ASP A 29 8.22 -10.92 -10.83
C ASP A 29 8.66 -10.16 -12.09
N VAL A 30 8.84 -8.85 -12.02
CA VAL A 30 9.29 -8.02 -13.15
C VAL A 30 10.81 -8.06 -13.24
N ASP A 31 11.34 -8.39 -14.42
CA ASP A 31 12.79 -8.37 -14.69
C ASP A 31 13.34 -6.94 -14.57
N GLU A 32 14.37 -6.77 -13.73
CA GLU A 32 15.07 -5.50 -13.53
C GLU A 32 15.69 -4.94 -14.82
N ASN A 33 15.99 -5.79 -15.80
CA ASN A 33 16.51 -5.38 -17.10
C ASN A 33 15.43 -4.97 -18.11
N SER A 34 14.15 -5.16 -17.75
CA SER A 34 13.04 -4.74 -18.60
C SER A 34 12.94 -3.23 -18.64
N ARG A 35 12.82 -2.67 -19.86
CA ARG A 35 12.64 -1.22 -20.06
C ARG A 35 11.17 -0.80 -19.97
N SER A 36 10.23 -1.74 -19.91
CA SER A 36 8.79 -1.49 -19.94
C SER A 36 7.98 -2.61 -19.27
N LEU A 37 6.75 -2.30 -18.88
CA LEU A 37 5.79 -3.29 -18.40
C LEU A 37 4.96 -3.83 -19.56
N THR A 38 4.53 -5.09 -19.47
CA THR A 38 3.56 -5.66 -20.42
C THR A 38 2.15 -5.16 -20.11
N ASP A 39 1.24 -5.26 -21.07
CA ASP A 39 -0.15 -4.85 -20.89
C ASP A 39 -0.83 -5.63 -19.76
N GLU A 40 -0.51 -6.92 -19.60
CA GLU A 40 -1.02 -7.74 -18.50
C GLU A 40 -0.57 -7.22 -17.14
N LYS A 41 0.69 -6.79 -17.03
CA LYS A 41 1.22 -6.22 -15.79
C LYS A 41 0.60 -4.85 -15.48
N VAL A 42 0.35 -4.03 -16.50
CA VAL A 42 -0.37 -2.76 -16.33
C VAL A 42 -1.82 -2.99 -15.89
N ASP A 43 -2.50 -4.00 -16.45
CA ASP A 43 -3.85 -4.40 -16.03
C ASP A 43 -3.86 -4.92 -14.58
N GLU A 44 -2.86 -5.70 -14.17
CA GLU A 44 -2.69 -6.15 -12.78
C GLU A 44 -2.55 -4.96 -11.82
N ILE A 45 -1.65 -4.01 -12.14
CA ILE A 45 -1.47 -2.77 -11.35
C ILE A 45 -2.78 -2.01 -11.22
N ASN A 46 -3.52 -1.84 -12.32
CA ASN A 46 -4.80 -1.13 -12.31
C ASN A 46 -5.84 -1.89 -11.46
N LYS A 47 -5.95 -3.20 -11.60
CA LYS A 47 -6.88 -4.01 -10.80
C LYS A 47 -6.58 -3.90 -9.31
N ALA A 48 -5.30 -3.94 -8.93
CA ALA A 48 -4.90 -3.89 -7.53
C ALA A 48 -4.96 -2.48 -6.93
N LEU A 49 -4.49 -1.45 -7.64
CA LEU A 49 -4.21 -0.14 -7.05
C LEU A 49 -5.12 0.99 -7.53
N LEU A 50 -5.74 0.89 -8.72
CA LEU A 50 -6.60 1.96 -9.24
C LEU A 50 -7.91 1.99 -8.44
N VAL A 51 -8.24 3.16 -7.90
CA VAL A 51 -9.43 3.38 -7.10
C VAL A 51 -10.40 4.28 -7.85
N LYS A 52 -11.69 3.91 -7.88
CA LYS A 52 -12.73 4.73 -8.53
C LYS A 52 -13.48 5.67 -7.57
N ASN A 53 -13.53 5.32 -6.29
CA ASN A 53 -14.21 6.08 -5.24
C ASN A 53 -13.69 5.69 -3.85
N PHE A 54 -14.12 6.40 -2.82
CA PHE A 54 -13.64 6.16 -1.45
C PHE A 54 -14.00 4.78 -0.90
N ASP A 55 -15.16 4.21 -1.24
CA ASP A 55 -15.51 2.86 -0.78
C ASP A 55 -14.59 1.78 -1.37
N ASP A 56 -14.18 1.97 -2.63
CA ASP A 56 -13.21 1.12 -3.31
C ASP A 56 -11.82 1.24 -2.65
N PHE A 57 -11.44 2.45 -2.21
CA PHE A 57 -10.22 2.67 -1.42
C PHE A 57 -10.27 1.88 -0.10
N LEU A 58 -11.35 2.00 0.68
CA LEU A 58 -11.49 1.30 1.96
C LEU A 58 -11.42 -0.22 1.80
N LYS A 59 -12.05 -0.76 0.74
CA LYS A 59 -12.05 -2.20 0.44
C LYS A 59 -10.67 -2.70 0.01
N LYS A 60 -10.01 -1.97 -0.89
CA LYS A 60 -8.71 -2.39 -1.45
C LYS A 60 -7.58 -2.24 -0.46
N PHE A 61 -7.51 -1.12 0.25
CA PHE A 61 -6.36 -0.79 1.10
C PHE A 61 -6.56 -1.08 2.58
N GLN A 62 -7.80 -1.32 3.03
CA GLN A 62 -8.13 -1.70 4.41
C GLN A 62 -7.33 -0.89 5.45
N PRO A 63 -7.45 0.46 5.44
CA PRO A 63 -6.68 1.30 6.36
C PRO A 63 -6.91 0.83 7.80
N THR A 64 -5.81 0.57 8.51
CA THR A 64 -5.84 -0.09 9.82
C THR A 64 -5.10 0.76 10.84
N ILE A 65 -5.67 0.89 12.04
CA ILE A 65 -5.02 1.54 13.19
C ILE A 65 -4.88 0.49 14.28
N TYR A 66 -3.65 0.26 14.70
CA TYR A 66 -3.36 -0.64 15.79
C TYR A 66 -3.60 0.05 17.11
N SER A 67 -4.25 -0.63 18.02
CA SER A 67 -4.44 -0.12 19.37
C SER A 67 -4.09 -1.18 20.42
N TYR A 68 -3.35 -0.75 21.44
CA TYR A 68 -2.92 -1.60 22.55
C TYR A 68 -2.77 -0.78 23.84
N PHE A 69 -2.78 -1.47 24.99
CA PHE A 69 -2.58 -0.84 26.28
C PHE A 69 -1.09 -0.90 26.66
N ASP A 70 -0.52 0.27 26.93
CA ASP A 70 0.82 0.47 27.47
C ASP A 70 0.71 0.94 28.93
N GLN A 71 1.58 0.42 29.81
CA GLN A 71 1.49 0.72 31.24
C GLN A 71 1.81 2.20 31.55
N GLU A 72 2.71 2.83 30.81
CA GLU A 72 3.14 4.21 31.05
C GLU A 72 2.24 5.23 30.34
N ARG A 73 1.78 4.88 29.13
CA ARG A 73 1.03 5.76 28.23
C ARG A 73 -0.47 5.53 28.24
N GLY A 74 -0.94 4.42 28.81
CA GLY A 74 -2.33 4.01 28.75
C GLY A 74 -2.69 3.47 27.37
N MET A 75 -3.82 3.91 26.80
CA MET A 75 -4.25 3.42 25.48
C MET A 75 -3.47 4.10 24.36
N VAL A 76 -2.76 3.31 23.54
CA VAL A 76 -1.93 3.77 22.42
C VAL A 76 -2.58 3.40 21.09
N TYR A 77 -2.43 4.29 20.10
CA TYR A 77 -2.90 4.10 18.72
C TYR A 77 -1.75 4.36 17.74
N GLU A 78 -1.45 3.40 16.87
CA GLU A 78 -0.33 3.46 15.92
C GLU A 78 -0.74 2.97 14.53
N LEU A 79 -0.11 3.51 13.48
CA LEU A 79 -0.36 3.09 12.10
C LEU A 79 0.36 1.77 11.74
N THR A 80 1.39 1.41 12.50
CA THR A 80 2.18 0.19 12.31
C THR A 80 1.92 -0.78 13.45
N LYS A 81 1.94 -2.08 13.14
CA LYS A 81 1.80 -3.12 14.16
C LYS A 81 2.96 -3.04 15.16
N PRO A 82 2.70 -2.93 16.47
CA PRO A 82 3.74 -2.80 17.48
C PRO A 82 4.59 -4.07 17.55
N ALA A 83 5.91 -3.91 17.57
CA ALA A 83 6.83 -5.02 17.70
C ALA A 83 6.90 -5.52 19.16
N GLY A 84 6.90 -6.84 19.36
CA GLY A 84 7.08 -7.44 20.69
C GLY A 84 5.81 -7.55 21.54
N ILE A 85 4.65 -7.09 21.05
CA ILE A 85 3.35 -7.29 21.72
C ILE A 85 2.64 -8.50 21.11
N PRO A 86 2.19 -9.47 21.92
CA PRO A 86 1.40 -10.61 21.42
C PRO A 86 0.14 -10.19 20.67
N ASP A 87 -0.12 -10.81 19.52
CA ASP A 87 -1.29 -10.52 18.66
C ASP A 87 -2.65 -10.45 19.38
N PRO A 88 -2.98 -11.31 20.36
CA PRO A 88 -4.27 -11.22 21.07
C PRO A 88 -4.46 -9.91 21.84
N LEU A 89 -3.38 -9.20 22.15
CA LEU A 89 -3.38 -7.96 22.93
C LEU A 89 -3.39 -6.70 22.06
N VAL A 90 -3.34 -6.85 20.72
CA VAL A 90 -3.38 -5.75 19.77
C VAL A 90 -4.70 -5.80 18.99
N LYS A 91 -5.43 -4.69 18.96
CA LYS A 91 -6.64 -4.53 18.13
C LYS A 91 -6.31 -3.77 16.85
N LYS A 92 -7.01 -4.12 15.77
CA LYS A 92 -6.94 -3.51 14.43
C LYS A 92 -8.22 -2.72 14.16
#